data_AF-A0A0U3GZG6-F1
#
_entry.id   AF-A0A0U3GZG6-F1
#
_cell.length_a   1.000
_cell.length_b   1.000
_cell.length_c   1.000
_cell.angle_alpha   90.00
_cell.angle_beta   90.00
_cell.angle_gamma   90.00
#
_symmetry.space_group_name_H-M   'P 1'
#
loop_
_entity.id
_entity.type
_entity.pdbx_description
1 polymer ?
#
loop_
_entity_poly.entity_id
_entity_poly.type
_entity_poly.pdbx_seq_one_letter_code
_entity_poly.pdbx_strand_id
1 'polypeptide(L)'
;MKLLPYLVWPLLGLISGCASNSQDDQRLVELEQQLTQLNAEVQQMKHSIEQWQQVAPQVNELLTIEQDLDLLSTQLQLALTPGQPQSEVMVAQVDKPPGIVEQHLTVPTPLVEAPEVTAPDQVPVKESSTEQRLVVAEKKAEFAVQLASTRKQSQLKTVHQRLLKDYPPLRQHPVNVEQVEVRGQRYFRLKLGAFENKAQGQALCAELRPFHPQCLLSHYTDNPITL
;
A
#
# COMPACT_ATOMS: atom_id res chain seq x y z
N MET A 1 -89.17 2.80 55.08
CA MET A 1 -89.31 1.60 54.22
C MET A 1 -89.34 2.05 52.76
N LYS A 2 -88.45 1.45 51.95
CA LYS A 2 -88.46 1.32 50.48
C LYS A 2 -88.15 2.56 49.62
N LEU A 3 -86.86 2.67 49.34
CA LEU A 3 -86.28 3.15 48.07
C LEU A 3 -86.32 2.01 47.03
N LEU A 4 -86.63 2.36 45.78
CA LEU A 4 -86.22 1.83 44.46
C LEU A 4 -87.32 2.24 43.45
N PRO A 5 -87.04 2.73 42.23
CA PRO A 5 -86.04 2.17 41.32
C PRO A 5 -85.28 3.20 40.45
N TYR A 6 -83.97 3.31 40.63
CA TYR A 6 -83.08 3.85 39.59
C TYR A 6 -82.03 2.79 39.30
N LEU A 7 -82.40 1.85 38.43
CA LEU A 7 -81.53 0.79 37.93
C LEU A 7 -81.43 0.95 36.41
N VAL A 8 -81.13 2.16 35.94
CA VAL A 8 -80.65 2.43 34.58
C VAL A 8 -79.73 3.65 34.67
N TRP A 9 -78.52 3.52 34.13
CA TRP A 9 -77.38 4.45 34.16
C TRP A 9 -76.64 4.59 35.51
N PRO A 10 -75.30 4.43 35.59
CA PRO A 10 -74.30 4.47 34.51
C PRO A 10 -73.35 3.27 34.44
N LEU A 11 -73.25 2.66 33.26
CA LEU A 11 -72.12 1.83 32.83
C LEU A 11 -71.27 2.59 31.80
N LEU A 12 -71.09 3.90 31.99
CA LEU A 12 -70.24 4.75 31.15
C LEU A 12 -69.40 5.63 32.08
N GLY A 13 -68.22 5.13 32.44
CA GLY A 13 -67.29 5.81 33.34
C GLY A 13 -65.96 5.09 33.50
N LEU A 14 -65.48 4.42 32.44
CA LEU A 14 -64.16 3.79 32.39
C LEU A 14 -63.51 4.07 31.02
N ILE A 15 -63.28 5.35 30.73
CA ILE A 15 -62.27 5.80 29.75
C ILE A 15 -61.77 7.17 30.21
N SER A 16 -60.98 7.17 31.27
CA SER A 16 -59.96 8.20 31.45
C SER A 16 -58.70 7.51 31.95
N GLY A 17 -57.91 7.07 30.98
CA GLY A 17 -56.63 6.41 31.16
C GLY A 17 -55.72 6.80 30.01
N CYS A 18 -55.32 8.08 29.97
CA CYS A 18 -54.13 8.53 29.24
C CYS A 18 -53.17 9.14 30.27
N ALA A 19 -52.33 8.30 30.85
CA ALA A 19 -51.16 8.71 31.62
C ALA A 19 -49.92 8.14 30.94
N SER A 20 -49.63 8.65 29.74
CA SER A 20 -48.35 8.43 29.05
C SER A 20 -48.19 9.46 27.92
N ASN A 21 -48.16 10.75 28.26
CA ASN A 21 -47.83 11.82 27.30
C ASN A 21 -46.42 12.40 27.54
N SER A 22 -45.88 12.28 28.76
CA SER A 22 -44.58 12.86 29.11
C SER A 22 -43.38 12.15 28.48
N GLN A 23 -43.50 10.87 28.13
CA GLN A 23 -42.38 10.08 27.61
C GLN A 23 -42.14 10.31 26.11
N ASP A 24 -43.19 10.56 25.34
CA ASP A 24 -43.10 10.91 23.92
C ASP A 24 -42.60 12.36 23.75
N ASP A 25 -43.05 13.28 24.60
CA ASP A 25 -42.54 14.66 24.65
C ASP A 25 -41.03 14.71 24.97
N GLN A 26 -40.56 13.87 25.90
CA GLN A 26 -39.13 13.78 26.23
C GLN A 26 -38.28 13.25 25.06
N ARG A 27 -38.79 12.24 24.33
CA ARG A 27 -38.09 11.69 23.17
C ARG A 27 -38.06 12.64 21.98
N LEU A 28 -39.10 13.45 21.79
CA LEU A 28 -39.11 14.49 20.77
C LEU A 28 -38.01 15.53 21.03
N VAL A 29 -37.88 16.00 22.27
CA VAL A 29 -36.86 16.98 22.66
C VAL A 29 -35.44 16.38 22.51
N GLU A 30 -35.25 15.11 22.87
CA GLU A 30 -33.97 14.43 22.68
C GLU A 30 -33.61 14.28 21.19
N LEU A 31 -34.60 13.96 20.33
CA LEU A 31 -34.40 13.84 18.89
C LEU A 31 -34.08 15.18 18.23
N GLU A 32 -34.73 16.27 18.65
CA GLU A 32 -34.43 17.62 18.22
C GLU A 32 -33.01 18.04 18.64
N GLN A 33 -32.59 17.70 19.87
CA GLN A 33 -31.21 17.91 20.31
C GLN A 33 -30.20 17.11 19.48
N GLN A 34 -30.49 15.85 19.18
CA GLN A 34 -29.62 15.03 18.33
C GLN A 34 -29.51 15.58 16.90
N LEU A 35 -30.61 16.07 16.32
CA LEU A 35 -30.62 16.64 14.98
C LEU A 35 -29.84 17.95 14.91
N THR A 36 -29.98 18.81 15.92
CA THR A 36 -29.22 20.06 16.02
C THR A 36 -27.73 19.79 16.25
N GLN A 37 -27.38 18.81 17.09
CA GLN A 37 -26.00 18.38 17.30
C GLN A 37 -25.39 17.80 16.02
N LEU A 38 -26.09 16.91 15.33
CA LEU A 38 -25.60 16.31 14.09
C LEU A 38 -25.38 17.36 13.00
N ASN A 39 -26.29 18.34 12.89
CA ASN A 39 -26.09 19.45 11.95
C ASN A 39 -24.84 20.26 12.31
N ALA A 40 -24.60 20.54 13.60
CA ALA A 40 -23.39 21.22 14.05
C ALA A 40 -22.11 20.42 13.72
N GLU A 41 -22.11 19.11 13.95
CA GLU A 41 -20.99 18.22 13.60
C GLU A 41 -20.73 18.18 12.09
N VAL A 42 -21.78 18.17 11.26
CA VAL A 42 -21.66 18.24 9.80
C VAL A 42 -21.04 19.58 9.37
N GLN A 43 -21.43 20.70 9.98
CA GLN A 43 -20.83 22.01 9.69
C GLN A 43 -19.36 22.06 10.11
N GLN A 44 -19.03 21.52 11.29
CA GLN A 44 -17.66 21.41 11.76
C GLN A 44 -16.81 20.57 10.79
N MET A 45 -17.34 19.45 10.31
CA MET A 45 -16.66 18.60 9.33
C MET A 45 -16.44 19.34 8.01
N LYS A 46 -17.44 20.05 7.51
CA LYS A 46 -17.31 20.89 6.30
C LYS A 46 -16.21 21.93 6.45
N HIS A 47 -16.20 22.67 7.56
CA HIS A 47 -15.15 23.63 7.85
C HIS A 47 -13.77 22.96 7.86
N SER A 48 -13.63 21.76 8.44
CA SER A 48 -12.35 21.06 8.42
C SER A 48 -11.92 20.69 7.00
N ILE A 49 -12.85 20.31 6.13
CA ILE A 49 -12.57 19.98 4.72
C ILE A 49 -12.08 21.22 3.97
N GLU A 50 -12.69 22.38 4.21
CA GLU A 50 -12.26 23.66 3.63
C GLU A 50 -10.84 24.03 4.09
N GLN A 51 -10.52 23.83 5.37
CA GLN A 51 -9.16 24.01 5.88
C GLN A 51 -8.15 23.09 5.18
N TRP A 52 -8.49 21.82 4.93
CA TRP A 52 -7.62 20.90 4.20
C TRP A 52 -7.50 21.24 2.71
N GLN A 53 -8.57 21.73 2.06
CA GLN A 53 -8.52 22.19 0.67
C GLN A 53 -7.59 23.39 0.48
N GLN A 54 -7.49 24.29 1.47
CA GLN A 54 -6.54 25.40 1.43
C GLN A 54 -5.08 24.95 1.48
N VAL A 55 -4.80 23.75 2.02
CA VAL A 55 -3.45 23.16 2.08
C VAL A 55 -3.13 22.33 0.82
N ALA A 56 -4.15 21.92 0.05
CA ALA A 56 -3.98 21.19 -1.21
C ALA A 56 -3.02 21.85 -2.24
N PRO A 57 -3.05 23.17 -2.48
CA PRO A 57 -2.13 23.81 -3.43
C PRO A 57 -0.67 23.81 -2.96
N GLN A 58 -0.40 23.90 -1.65
CA GLN A 58 0.98 23.80 -1.13
C GLN A 58 1.59 22.43 -1.43
N VAL A 59 0.79 21.36 -1.40
CA VAL A 59 1.24 20.01 -1.77
C VAL A 59 1.51 19.89 -3.27
N ASN A 60 0.73 20.56 -4.11
CA ASN A 60 0.98 20.60 -5.55
C ASN A 60 2.24 21.41 -5.93
N GLU A 61 2.57 22.43 -5.13
CA GLU A 61 3.82 23.18 -5.24
C GLU A 61 5.03 22.30 -4.88
N LEU A 62 4.92 21.47 -3.84
CA LEU A 62 5.94 20.49 -3.46
C LEU A 62 6.20 19.43 -4.56
N LEU A 63 5.18 19.05 -5.34
CA LEU A 63 5.32 18.13 -6.48
C LEU A 63 6.09 18.76 -7.66
N THR A 64 6.02 20.09 -7.80
CA THR A 64 6.75 20.82 -8.85
C THR A 64 8.24 20.91 -8.50
N ILE A 65 8.57 21.01 -7.21
CA ILE A 65 9.95 20.96 -6.72
C ILE A 65 10.57 19.57 -6.94
N GLU A 66 9.81 18.48 -6.76
CA GLU A 66 10.31 17.13 -7.07
C GLU A 66 10.65 16.96 -8.57
N GLN A 67 9.80 17.48 -9.46
CA GLN A 67 10.06 17.43 -10.91
C GLN A 67 11.28 18.27 -11.34
N ASP A 68 11.50 19.42 -10.70
CA ASP A 68 12.69 20.25 -10.96
C ASP A 68 13.97 19.57 -10.47
N LEU A 69 13.93 18.90 -9.32
CA LEU A 69 15.06 18.13 -8.79
C LEU A 69 15.45 16.94 -9.69
N ASP A 70 14.48 16.23 -10.27
CA ASP A 70 14.76 15.16 -11.24
C ASP A 70 15.44 15.69 -12.52
N LEU A 71 15.05 16.89 -12.96
CA LEU A 71 15.64 17.55 -14.13
C LEU A 71 17.07 18.05 -13.85
N LEU A 72 17.32 18.58 -12.65
CA LEU A 72 18.66 18.94 -12.18
C LEU A 72 19.58 17.72 -12.03
N SER A 73 19.07 16.58 -11.53
CA SER A 73 19.84 15.33 -11.49
C SER A 73 20.21 14.86 -12.90
N THR A 74 19.26 14.87 -13.82
CA THR A 74 19.48 14.45 -15.22
C THR A 74 20.56 15.31 -15.90
N GLN A 75 20.53 16.63 -15.69
CA GLN A 75 21.54 17.54 -16.23
C GLN A 75 22.92 17.30 -15.62
N LEU A 76 23.00 17.03 -14.31
CA LEU A 76 24.26 16.69 -13.66
C LEU A 76 24.79 15.33 -14.15
N GLN A 77 23.93 14.33 -14.32
CA GLN A 77 24.32 13.05 -14.94
C GLN A 77 24.87 13.26 -16.37
N LEU A 78 24.21 14.10 -17.18
CA LEU A 78 24.65 14.40 -18.54
C LEU A 78 25.97 15.20 -18.58
N ALA A 79 26.17 16.14 -17.66
CA ALA A 79 27.41 16.93 -17.55
C ALA A 79 28.60 16.12 -17.01
N LEU A 80 28.33 15.08 -16.22
CA LEU A 80 29.36 14.21 -15.63
C LEU A 80 29.64 12.96 -16.48
N THR A 81 28.90 12.73 -17.58
CA THR A 81 29.17 11.62 -18.50
C THR A 81 30.36 11.98 -19.40
N PRO A 82 31.54 11.37 -19.23
CA PRO A 82 32.69 11.65 -20.07
C PRO A 82 32.60 10.75 -21.30
N GLY A 83 32.31 11.37 -22.45
CA GLY A 83 32.54 10.74 -23.76
C GLY A 83 31.32 10.73 -24.67
N GLN A 84 31.21 11.74 -25.53
CA GLN A 84 31.24 11.53 -26.97
C GLN A 84 31.56 12.86 -27.68
N PRO A 85 32.27 12.78 -28.83
CA PRO A 85 32.95 13.91 -29.44
C PRO A 85 31.97 14.88 -30.10
N GLN A 86 32.36 16.15 -30.09
CA GLN A 86 31.64 17.27 -30.67
C GLN A 86 31.42 17.05 -32.17
N SER A 87 30.16 16.97 -32.59
CA SER A 87 29.77 17.21 -33.99
C SER A 87 30.03 18.68 -34.30
N GLU A 88 31.13 18.94 -35.00
CA GLU A 88 31.36 20.20 -35.68
C GLU A 88 30.75 20.11 -37.09
N VAL A 89 29.93 21.10 -37.42
CA VAL A 89 29.14 21.19 -38.64
C VAL A 89 29.96 21.86 -39.75
N MET A 90 30.03 21.19 -40.91
CA MET A 90 30.35 21.62 -42.30
C MET A 90 31.75 22.16 -42.64
N VAL A 91 32.42 21.55 -43.64
CA VAL A 91 32.58 22.03 -45.04
C VAL A 91 33.04 20.85 -45.95
N ALA A 92 32.57 20.85 -47.20
CA ALA A 92 32.73 19.84 -48.26
C ALA A 92 34.16 19.65 -48.81
N GLN A 93 34.50 18.43 -49.27
CA GLN A 93 34.87 18.19 -50.69
C GLN A 93 35.00 16.70 -51.07
N VAL A 94 34.58 16.43 -52.30
CA VAL A 94 34.62 15.18 -53.08
C VAL A 94 36.01 15.05 -53.74
N ASP A 95 36.63 13.85 -53.73
CA ASP A 95 37.20 13.21 -54.94
C ASP A 95 37.86 11.82 -54.67
N LYS A 96 37.94 11.02 -55.75
CA LYS A 96 38.04 9.55 -55.92
C LYS A 96 39.47 8.93 -55.74
N PRO A 97 39.64 7.59 -55.54
CA PRO A 97 40.84 6.95 -54.98
C PRO A 97 41.84 6.43 -56.04
N PRO A 98 43.03 5.91 -55.65
CA PRO A 98 43.19 4.44 -55.58
C PRO A 98 44.18 3.95 -54.49
N GLY A 99 44.14 2.64 -54.19
CA GLY A 99 45.21 1.99 -53.40
C GLY A 99 44.82 0.62 -52.81
N ILE A 100 44.93 -0.42 -53.64
CA ILE A 100 44.80 -1.85 -53.29
C ILE A 100 45.99 -2.29 -52.42
N VAL A 101 45.74 -2.99 -51.30
CA VAL A 101 46.46 -4.24 -50.96
C VAL A 101 45.51 -5.18 -50.21
N GLU A 102 45.31 -6.34 -50.85
CA GLU A 102 44.67 -7.57 -50.38
C GLU A 102 45.30 -8.18 -49.12
N GLN A 103 44.48 -8.87 -48.32
CA GLN A 103 44.88 -10.18 -47.79
C GLN A 103 43.67 -11.08 -47.55
N HIS A 104 43.68 -12.18 -48.30
CA HIS A 104 42.66 -13.21 -48.42
C HIS A 104 42.69 -14.21 -47.25
N LEU A 105 41.48 -14.68 -46.91
CA LEU A 105 41.04 -16.05 -46.57
C LEU A 105 42.02 -16.98 -45.85
N THR A 106 41.55 -17.61 -44.76
CA THR A 106 41.08 -19.01 -44.88
C THR A 106 40.13 -19.39 -43.74
N VAL A 107 38.89 -19.72 -44.11
CA VAL A 107 38.00 -20.63 -43.36
C VAL A 107 38.20 -22.03 -43.96
N PRO A 108 38.10 -23.10 -43.17
CA PRO A 108 37.14 -24.14 -43.56
C PRO A 108 36.27 -24.63 -42.38
N THR A 109 34.97 -24.37 -42.47
CA THR A 109 33.83 -25.26 -42.11
C THR A 109 33.91 -26.54 -42.99
N PRO A 110 33.12 -27.64 -42.83
CA PRO A 110 31.98 -27.95 -41.94
C PRO A 110 32.01 -29.38 -41.33
N LEU A 111 31.12 -29.81 -40.42
CA LEU A 111 29.81 -30.48 -40.64
C LEU A 111 29.26 -30.79 -39.22
N VAL A 112 28.01 -30.41 -38.85
CA VAL A 112 26.80 -31.29 -38.75
C VAL A 112 27.06 -32.50 -37.84
N GLU A 113 26.35 -32.71 -36.72
CA GLU A 113 25.01 -33.32 -36.72
C GLU A 113 24.41 -33.34 -35.29
N ALA A 114 23.13 -32.98 -35.17
CA ALA A 114 22.19 -33.51 -34.17
C ALA A 114 21.33 -34.56 -34.91
N PRO A 115 20.88 -35.67 -34.29
CA PRO A 115 19.73 -35.70 -33.35
C PRO A 115 20.01 -36.72 -32.20
N GLU A 116 19.17 -37.10 -31.23
CA GLU A 116 17.78 -37.52 -31.23
C GLU A 116 17.33 -37.88 -29.79
N VAL A 117 16.02 -37.87 -29.57
CA VAL A 117 15.28 -38.15 -28.33
C VAL A 117 15.15 -39.66 -28.08
N THR A 118 15.40 -40.15 -26.86
CA THR A 118 14.65 -41.30 -26.27
C THR A 118 14.87 -41.45 -24.75
N ALA A 119 13.78 -41.40 -23.98
CA ALA A 119 13.63 -42.09 -22.68
C ALA A 119 13.04 -43.50 -22.95
N PRO A 120 12.89 -44.46 -22.01
CA PRO A 120 13.04 -44.37 -20.56
C PRO A 120 13.81 -45.56 -19.92
N ASP A 121 14.31 -45.40 -18.69
CA ASP A 121 14.27 -46.53 -17.75
C ASP A 121 14.16 -46.06 -16.30
N GLN A 122 13.31 -46.77 -15.56
CA GLN A 122 12.87 -46.45 -14.21
C GLN A 122 13.66 -47.26 -13.19
N VAL A 123 14.08 -46.65 -12.07
CA VAL A 123 14.02 -47.19 -10.69
C VAL A 123 14.69 -46.20 -9.72
N PRO A 124 14.37 -46.20 -8.40
CA PRO A 124 13.08 -46.17 -7.73
C PRO A 124 13.00 -45.04 -6.69
N VAL A 125 11.77 -44.75 -6.24
CA VAL A 125 11.44 -43.89 -5.11
C VAL A 125 12.24 -44.29 -3.85
N LYS A 126 12.89 -43.31 -3.23
CA LYS A 126 13.09 -43.30 -1.78
C LYS A 126 12.88 -41.89 -1.25
N GLU A 127 11.71 -41.69 -0.64
CA GLU A 127 11.42 -40.59 0.27
C GLU A 127 12.56 -40.45 1.28
N SER A 128 13.20 -39.29 1.27
CA SER A 128 13.87 -38.76 2.45
C SER A 128 13.57 -37.28 2.49
N SER A 129 12.66 -36.94 3.40
CA SER A 129 12.39 -35.61 3.90
C SER A 129 13.70 -34.87 4.15
N THR A 130 14.15 -34.14 3.14
CA THR A 130 15.14 -33.09 3.33
C THR A 130 14.32 -31.83 3.38
N GLU A 131 13.93 -31.49 4.60
CA GLU A 131 13.62 -30.14 5.03
C GLU A 131 14.62 -29.21 4.33
N GLN A 132 14.17 -28.60 3.23
CA GLN A 132 14.87 -27.52 2.56
C GLN A 132 14.77 -26.32 3.51
N ARG A 133 15.56 -26.41 4.59
CA ARG A 133 16.15 -25.25 5.22
C ARG A 133 16.96 -24.60 4.12
N LEU A 134 16.30 -23.67 3.42
CA LEU A 134 16.94 -22.68 2.58
C LEU A 134 18.11 -22.15 3.40
N VAL A 135 19.30 -22.62 3.07
CA VAL A 135 20.54 -21.97 3.44
C VAL A 135 20.55 -20.72 2.56
N VAL A 136 19.76 -19.72 2.98
CA VAL A 136 19.84 -18.37 2.45
C VAL A 136 21.22 -17.90 2.88
N ALA A 137 22.14 -17.81 1.93
CA ALA A 137 23.36 -17.04 2.09
C ALA A 137 22.98 -15.73 2.79
N GLU A 138 23.62 -15.42 3.92
CA GLU A 138 23.32 -14.32 4.83
C GLU A 138 23.41 -12.96 4.13
N LYS A 139 22.44 -12.66 3.29
CA LYS A 139 22.22 -11.34 2.75
C LYS A 139 21.31 -10.64 3.73
N LYS A 140 21.93 -9.78 4.54
CA LYS A 140 21.24 -9.03 5.59
C LYS A 140 20.15 -8.17 4.93
N ALA A 141 18.89 -8.41 5.28
CA ALA A 141 17.80 -7.57 4.84
C ALA A 141 17.96 -6.17 5.44
N GLU A 142 18.02 -5.15 4.59
CA GLU A 142 18.20 -3.76 5.02
C GLU A 142 16.88 -2.98 4.97
N PHE A 143 15.99 -3.36 4.05
CA PHE A 143 14.75 -2.65 3.77
C PHE A 143 13.51 -3.52 3.99
N ALA A 144 12.42 -2.86 4.37
CA ALA A 144 11.09 -3.43 4.51
C ALA A 144 10.03 -2.38 4.17
N VAL A 145 8.87 -2.84 3.74
CA VAL A 145 7.76 -1.96 3.38
C VAL A 145 6.80 -1.85 4.55
N GLN A 146 6.70 -0.65 5.15
CA GLN A 146 5.75 -0.36 6.20
C GLN A 146 4.37 -0.07 5.60
N LEU A 147 3.37 -0.83 6.04
CA LEU A 147 1.98 -0.71 5.59
C LEU A 147 1.06 -0.12 6.66
N ALA A 148 1.37 -0.26 7.94
CA ALA A 148 0.52 0.32 8.98
C ALA A 148 1.29 0.64 10.25
N SER A 149 0.74 1.56 11.04
CA SER A 149 1.21 1.87 12.39
C SER A 149 0.01 2.10 13.31
N THR A 150 -0.15 1.29 14.35
CA THR A 150 -1.29 1.37 15.28
C THR A 150 -0.80 1.46 16.73
N ARG A 151 -1.67 1.91 17.64
CA ARG A 151 -1.35 1.95 19.10
C ARG A 151 -1.61 0.63 19.82
N LYS A 152 -2.36 -0.28 19.18
CA LYS A 152 -2.76 -1.58 19.74
C LYS A 152 -2.37 -2.68 18.79
N GLN A 153 -1.65 -3.69 19.29
CA GLN A 153 -1.25 -4.84 18.50
C GLN A 153 -2.45 -5.60 17.89
N SER A 154 -3.57 -5.70 18.61
CA SER A 154 -4.80 -6.33 18.09
C SER A 154 -5.34 -5.65 16.83
N GLN A 155 -5.26 -4.31 16.75
CA GLN A 155 -5.64 -3.57 15.55
C GLN A 155 -4.69 -3.87 14.40
N LEU A 156 -3.40 -4.07 14.69
CA LEU A 156 -2.41 -4.43 13.67
C LEU A 156 -2.73 -5.78 13.02
N LYS A 157 -3.17 -6.75 13.83
CA LYS A 157 -3.66 -8.05 13.33
C LYS A 157 -4.87 -7.92 12.42
N THR A 158 -5.85 -7.10 12.78
CA THR A 158 -7.02 -6.82 11.93
C THR A 158 -6.60 -6.17 10.60
N VAL A 159 -5.69 -5.20 10.65
CA VAL A 159 -5.17 -4.53 9.45
C VAL A 159 -4.43 -5.53 8.55
N HIS A 160 -3.57 -6.36 9.12
CA HIS A 160 -2.85 -7.40 8.38
C HIS A 160 -3.80 -8.39 7.70
N GLN A 161 -4.82 -8.88 8.40
CA GLN A 161 -5.81 -9.80 7.82
C GLN A 161 -6.57 -9.16 6.66
N ARG A 162 -6.92 -7.87 6.77
CA ARG A 162 -7.57 -7.12 5.69
C ARG A 162 -6.63 -6.98 4.48
N LEU A 163 -5.38 -6.59 4.69
CA LEU A 163 -4.37 -6.48 3.63
C LEU A 163 -4.18 -7.79 2.87
N LEU A 164 -4.08 -8.92 3.57
CA LEU A 164 -3.95 -10.24 2.94
C LEU A 164 -5.21 -10.72 2.20
N LYS A 165 -6.37 -10.13 2.50
CA LYS A 165 -7.63 -10.39 1.81
C LYS A 165 -7.72 -9.55 0.54
N ASP A 166 -7.39 -8.26 0.65
CA ASP A 166 -7.50 -7.30 -0.44
C ASP A 166 -6.39 -7.51 -1.48
N TYR A 167 -5.22 -8.00 -1.05
CA TYR A 167 -4.12 -8.38 -1.93
C TYR A 167 -3.47 -9.70 -1.46
N PRO A 168 -3.94 -10.86 -1.95
CA PRO A 168 -3.41 -12.17 -1.59
C PRO A 168 -1.91 -12.40 -1.83
N PRO A 169 -1.25 -11.81 -2.87
CA PRO A 169 0.17 -12.02 -3.08
C PRO A 169 1.06 -11.50 -1.94
N LEU A 170 0.56 -10.63 -1.06
CA LEU A 170 1.29 -10.16 0.13
C LEU A 170 1.72 -11.32 1.06
N ARG A 171 1.06 -12.49 0.99
CA ARG A 171 1.40 -13.68 1.80
C ARG A 171 2.80 -14.23 1.50
N GLN A 172 3.37 -13.90 0.33
CA GLN A 172 4.70 -14.35 -0.06
C GLN A 172 5.80 -13.56 0.67
N HIS A 173 5.47 -12.38 1.20
CA HIS A 173 6.42 -11.55 1.90
C HIS A 173 6.42 -11.85 3.40
N PRO A 174 7.59 -12.01 4.03
CA PRO A 174 7.68 -12.20 5.47
C PRO A 174 7.14 -10.98 6.22
N VAL A 175 6.44 -11.24 7.32
CA VAL A 175 5.93 -10.20 8.21
C VAL A 175 7.03 -9.77 9.18
N ASN A 176 7.26 -8.46 9.27
CA ASN A 176 8.27 -7.85 10.12
C ASN A 176 7.60 -6.77 10.98
N VAL A 177 7.29 -7.08 12.24
CA VAL A 177 6.57 -6.16 13.13
C VAL A 177 7.55 -5.45 14.05
N GLU A 178 7.46 -4.14 14.14
CA GLU A 178 8.33 -3.33 14.99
C GLU A 178 7.50 -2.60 16.06
N GLN A 179 7.97 -2.57 17.29
CA GLN A 179 7.45 -1.69 18.33
C GLN A 179 8.35 -0.46 18.44
N VAL A 180 7.78 0.74 18.34
CA VAL A 180 8.51 2.00 18.46
C VAL A 180 7.82 2.95 19.41
N GLU A 181 8.57 3.91 19.95
CA GLU A 181 8.04 5.03 20.70
C GLU A 181 8.27 6.33 19.94
N VAL A 182 7.20 7.09 19.68
CA VAL A 182 7.25 8.35 18.96
C VAL A 182 6.57 9.40 19.83
N ARG A 183 7.35 10.40 20.28
CA ARG A 183 6.86 11.50 21.14
C ARG A 183 6.16 11.00 22.42
N GLY A 184 6.75 10.02 23.10
CA GLY A 184 6.19 9.44 24.34
C GLY A 184 5.03 8.47 24.13
N GLN A 185 4.65 8.18 22.89
CA GLN A 185 3.57 7.25 22.56
C GLN A 185 4.11 6.01 21.85
N ARG A 186 3.76 4.83 22.38
CA ARG A 186 4.08 3.54 21.78
C ARG A 186 3.20 3.24 20.57
N TYR A 187 3.82 2.74 19.51
CA TYR A 187 3.19 2.26 18.29
C TYR A 187 3.75 0.89 17.88
N PHE A 188 2.92 0.15 17.17
CA PHE A 188 3.25 -1.11 16.51
C PHE A 188 3.15 -0.91 15.01
N ARG A 189 4.25 -1.15 14.30
CA ARG A 189 4.38 -0.98 12.85
C ARG A 189 4.34 -2.33 12.17
N LEU A 190 3.44 -2.49 11.22
CA LEU A 190 3.40 -3.64 10.33
C LEU A 190 4.30 -3.34 9.14
N LYS A 191 5.39 -4.10 9.00
CA LYS A 191 6.25 -4.09 7.82
C LYS A 191 6.20 -5.45 7.13
N LEU A 192 6.36 -5.46 5.81
CA LEU A 192 6.43 -6.66 4.98
C LEU A 192 7.70 -6.67 4.14
N GLY A 193 8.21 -7.86 3.91
CA GLY A 193 9.39 -8.09 3.07
C GLY A 193 10.70 -7.99 3.85
N ALA A 194 11.71 -8.60 3.26
CA ALA A 194 13.09 -8.61 3.73
C ALA A 194 13.97 -8.31 2.51
N PHE A 195 14.09 -7.03 2.18
CA PHE A 195 14.69 -6.57 0.93
C PHE A 195 16.14 -6.15 1.14
N GLU A 196 17.00 -6.52 0.20
CA GLU A 196 18.42 -6.15 0.23
C GLU A 196 18.65 -4.73 -0.25
N ASN A 197 17.82 -4.27 -1.20
CA ASN A 197 17.99 -2.97 -1.82
C ASN A 197 16.69 -2.16 -1.82
N LYS A 198 16.86 -0.84 -1.89
CA LYS A 198 15.78 0.14 -1.90
C LYS A 198 14.77 -0.12 -3.01
N ALA A 199 15.24 -0.49 -4.20
CA ALA A 199 14.42 -0.66 -5.40
C ALA A 199 13.36 -1.77 -5.26
N GLN A 200 13.71 -2.90 -4.63
CA GLN A 200 12.76 -4.00 -4.39
C GLN A 200 11.60 -3.55 -3.50
N GLY A 201 11.88 -2.84 -2.40
CA GLY A 201 10.83 -2.33 -1.52
C GLY A 201 10.00 -1.22 -2.18
N GLN A 202 10.62 -0.37 -2.99
CA GLN A 202 9.89 0.65 -3.77
C GLN A 202 8.96 0.04 -4.81
N ALA A 203 9.39 -1.03 -5.48
CA ALA A 203 8.56 -1.77 -6.44
C ALA A 203 7.30 -2.33 -5.75
N LEU A 204 7.46 -2.98 -4.59
CA LEU A 204 6.31 -3.45 -3.81
C LEU A 204 5.38 -2.30 -3.40
N CYS A 205 5.92 -1.15 -2.98
CA CYS A 205 5.06 0.00 -2.68
C CYS A 205 4.35 0.56 -3.91
N ALA A 206 4.98 0.54 -5.09
CA ALA A 206 4.35 0.96 -6.33
C ALA A 206 3.19 0.03 -6.72
N GLU A 207 3.36 -1.28 -6.57
CA GLU A 207 2.33 -2.28 -6.81
C GLU A 207 1.14 -2.13 -5.85
N LEU A 208 1.40 -1.81 -4.58
CA LEU A 208 0.36 -1.68 -3.56
C LEU A 208 -0.36 -0.33 -3.61
N ARG A 209 0.24 0.70 -4.21
CA ARG A 209 -0.29 2.08 -4.20
C ARG A 209 -1.78 2.21 -4.60
N PRO A 210 -2.32 1.47 -5.59
CA PRO A 210 -3.74 1.57 -5.96
C PRO A 210 -4.70 1.15 -4.83
N PHE A 211 -4.28 0.22 -3.97
CA PHE A 211 -5.10 -0.35 -2.90
C PHE A 211 -4.69 0.16 -1.51
N HIS A 212 -3.44 0.60 -1.38
CA HIS A 212 -2.83 1.00 -0.13
C HIS A 212 -1.84 2.17 -0.34
N PRO A 213 -2.35 3.40 -0.47
CA PRO A 213 -1.53 4.58 -0.78
C PRO A 213 -0.56 4.96 0.35
N GLN A 214 -0.78 4.46 1.57
CA GLN A 214 0.03 4.76 2.76
C GLN A 214 1.30 3.89 2.87
N CYS A 215 1.73 3.30 1.76
CA CYS A 215 2.91 2.44 1.70
C CYS A 215 4.19 3.26 1.87
N LEU A 216 5.03 2.90 2.85
CA LEU A 216 6.28 3.59 3.12
C LEU A 216 7.46 2.61 3.07
N LEU A 217 8.51 2.98 2.34
CA LEU A 217 9.79 2.28 2.44
C LEU A 217 10.46 2.60 3.77
N SER A 218 10.88 1.57 4.50
CA SER A 218 11.50 1.67 5.81
C SER A 218 12.66 0.68 5.95
N HIS A 219 13.40 0.77 7.06
CA HIS A 219 14.40 -0.24 7.39
C HIS A 219 13.75 -1.52 7.93
N TYR A 220 14.35 -2.65 7.59
CA TYR A 220 14.03 -3.93 8.20
C TYR A 220 14.39 -3.91 9.70
N THR A 221 13.56 -4.48 10.57
CA THR A 221 13.95 -4.69 11.97
C THR A 221 14.52 -6.09 12.16
N ASP A 222 15.74 -6.15 12.71
CA ASP A 222 16.42 -7.41 13.07
C ASP A 222 15.74 -8.14 14.25
N ASN A 223 14.87 -7.44 15.01
CA ASN A 223 14.17 -7.99 16.18
C ASN A 223 12.64 -7.80 16.04
N PRO A 224 11.99 -8.53 15.12
CA PRO A 224 10.55 -8.43 14.95
C PRO A 224 9.81 -9.03 16.14
N ILE A 225 8.69 -8.40 16.52
CA ILE A 225 7.74 -8.99 17.46
C ILE A 225 6.70 -9.84 16.71
N THR A 226 6.03 -10.73 17.42
CA THR A 226 4.93 -11.53 16.85
C THR A 226 3.66 -10.70 16.71
N LEU A 227 2.91 -10.92 15.62
CA LEU A 227 1.65 -10.23 15.34
C LEU A 227 0.46 -10.77 16.17
#